data_AF-A0A3N5GRQ1-F1
#
_entry.id   AF-A0A3N5GRQ1-F1
#
_cell.length_a   1.000
_cell.length_b   1.000
_cell.length_c   1.000
_cell.angle_alpha   90.00
_cell.angle_beta   90.00
_cell.angle_gamma   90.00
#
_symmetry.space_group_name_H-M   'P 1'
#
loop_
_entity.id
_entity.type
_entity.pdbx_description
1 polymer ?
#
loop_
_entity_poly.entity_id
_entity_poly.type
_entity_poly.pdbx_seq_one_letter_code
_entity_poly.pdbx_strand_id
1 'polypeptide(L)' 'LGKRLYENVSKEAWQGWIRHQTMLVNENRLSLADARARKYLATQMEAYFFGAGAEKPAGYVPPKH' A
#
# COMPACT_ATOMS: atom_id res chain seq x y z
N LEU A 1 -0.26 -11.60 5.01
CA LEU A 1 -0.19 -10.33 4.24
C LEU A 1 0.79 -9.32 4.84
N GLY A 2 0.73 -9.04 6.16
CA GLY A 2 1.64 -8.09 6.81
C GLY A 2 3.14 -8.34 6.64
N LYS A 3 3.60 -9.61 6.70
CA LYS A 3 5.02 -9.97 6.51
C LYS A 3 5.54 -9.63 5.10
N ARG A 4 4.80 -10.03 4.05
CA ARG A 4 5.19 -9.73 2.65
C ARG A 4 5.20 -8.24 2.34
N LEU A 5 4.26 -7.48 2.89
CA LEU A 5 4.22 -6.03 2.72
C LEU A 5 5.45 -5.38 3.37
N TYR A 6 5.76 -5.76 4.60
CA TYR A 6 6.92 -5.23 5.33
C TYR A 6 8.26 -5.60 4.66
N GLU A 7 8.35 -6.80 4.08
CA GLU A 7 9.55 -7.29 3.38
C GLU A 7 9.67 -6.82 1.92
N ASN A 8 8.63 -6.26 1.30
CA ASN A 8 8.70 -5.85 -0.12
C ASN A 8 8.41 -4.36 -0.33
N VAL A 9 7.95 -3.65 0.70
CA VAL A 9 7.60 -2.22 0.62
C VAL A 9 8.66 -1.40 1.36
N SER A 10 9.42 -0.61 0.59
CA SER A 10 10.36 0.37 1.14
C SER A 10 9.61 1.51 1.85
N LYS A 11 10.27 2.17 2.82
CA LYS A 11 9.73 3.36 3.52
C LYS A 11 9.21 4.45 2.57
N GLU A 12 9.88 4.66 1.43
CA GLU A 12 9.47 5.62 0.42
C GLU A 12 8.16 5.22 -0.29
N ALA A 13 8.03 3.95 -0.67
CA ALA A 13 6.81 3.43 -1.28
C ALA A 13 5.62 3.49 -0.29
N TRP A 14 5.88 3.25 1.00
CA TRP A 14 4.87 3.45 2.05
C TRP A 14 4.44 4.92 2.19
N GLN A 15 5.38 5.87 2.13
CA GLN A 15 5.02 7.30 2.13
C GLN A 15 4.20 7.69 0.90
N GLY A 16 4.53 7.16 -0.28
CA GLY A 16 3.73 7.34 -1.50
C GLY A 16 2.31 6.81 -1.32
N TRP A 17 2.17 5.61 -0.75
CA TRP A 17 0.88 5.02 -0.44
C TRP A 17 0.06 5.86 0.56
N ILE A 18 0.66 6.42 1.61
CA ILE A 18 -0.07 7.28 2.58
C ILE A 18 -0.64 8.53 1.88
N ARG A 19 0.12 9.15 0.96
CA ARG A 19 -0.38 10.27 0.15
C ARG A 19 -1.53 9.82 -0.76
N HIS A 20 -1.39 8.67 -1.42
CA HIS A 20 -2.41 8.10 -2.29
C HIS A 20 -3.69 7.73 -1.51
N GLN A 21 -3.56 7.10 -0.35
CA GLN A 21 -4.65 6.81 0.58
C GLN A 21 -5.40 8.09 0.98
N THR A 22 -4.68 9.17 1.24
CA THR A 22 -5.28 10.46 1.61
C THR A 22 -6.11 11.04 0.46
N MET A 23 -5.63 10.93 -0.78
CA MET A 23 -6.40 11.31 -1.98
C MET A 23 -7.64 10.45 -2.14
N LEU A 24 -7.52 9.12 -2.05
CA LEU A 24 -8.65 8.19 -2.14
C LEU A 24 -9.73 8.46 -1.09
N VAL A 25 -9.32 8.75 0.14
CA VAL A 25 -10.22 9.09 1.25
C VAL A 25 -10.99 10.38 0.96
N ASN A 26 -10.33 11.40 0.45
CA ASN A 26 -10.97 12.67 0.10
C ASN A 26 -11.88 12.55 -1.12
N GLU A 27 -11.43 11.90 -2.21
CA GLU A 27 -12.21 11.71 -3.44
C GLU A 27 -13.48 10.90 -3.21
N ASN A 28 -13.36 9.76 -2.52
CA ASN A 28 -14.49 8.87 -2.28
C ASN A 28 -15.24 9.19 -0.97
N ARG A 29 -14.86 10.27 -0.27
CA ARG A 29 -15.37 10.64 1.07
C ARG A 29 -15.43 9.44 2.02
N LEU A 30 -14.37 8.63 2.02
CA LEU A 30 -14.32 7.39 2.80
C LEU A 30 -14.05 7.71 4.27
N SER A 31 -14.74 7.02 5.18
CA SER A 31 -14.45 7.11 6.60
C SER A 31 -13.63 5.91 7.04
N LEU A 32 -12.48 6.14 7.69
CA LEU A 32 -11.65 5.06 8.27
C LEU A 32 -12.38 4.27 9.36
N ALA A 33 -13.46 4.82 9.92
CA ALA A 33 -14.34 4.12 10.85
C ALA A 33 -15.19 3.04 10.16
N ASP A 34 -15.46 3.18 8.86
CA ASP A 34 -16.27 2.25 8.09
C ASP A 34 -15.47 0.98 7.73
N ALA A 35 -16.06 -0.19 7.95
CA ALA A 35 -15.46 -1.47 7.58
C ALA A 35 -15.32 -1.63 6.05
N ARG A 36 -16.24 -1.05 5.26
CA ARG A 36 -16.17 -1.07 3.80
C ARG A 36 -15.01 -0.23 3.27
N ALA A 37 -14.82 0.96 3.84
CA ALA A 37 -13.68 1.83 3.50
C ALA A 37 -12.35 1.15 3.80
N ARG A 38 -12.23 0.48 4.96
CA ARG A 38 -11.02 -0.29 5.31
C ARG A 38 -10.75 -1.43 4.33
N LYS A 39 -11.79 -2.17 3.92
CA LYS A 39 -11.67 -3.26 2.93
C LYS A 39 -11.29 -2.72 1.54
N TYR A 40 -11.87 -1.58 1.14
CA TYR A 40 -11.52 -0.90 -0.11
C TYR A 40 -10.06 -0.43 -0.11
N LEU A 41 -9.63 0.25 0.96
CA LEU A 41 -8.24 0.69 1.11
C LEU A 41 -7.26 -0.47 1.11
N ALA A 42 -7.59 -1.60 1.74
CA ALA A 42 -6.76 -2.81 1.69
C ALA A 42 -6.63 -3.38 0.27
N THR A 43 -7.73 -3.39 -0.49
CA THR A 43 -7.73 -3.86 -1.89
C THR A 43 -6.91 -2.92 -2.79
N GLN A 44 -7.06 -1.61 -2.60
CA GLN A 44 -6.28 -0.59 -3.31
C GLN A 44 -4.80 -0.65 -2.92
N MET A 45 -4.48 -0.92 -1.66
CA MET A 45 -3.11 -1.11 -1.20
C MET A 45 -2.48 -2.33 -1.86
N GLU A 46 -3.20 -3.45 -1.91
CA GLU A 46 -2.75 -4.65 -2.61
C GLU A 46 -2.58 -4.39 -4.11
N ALA A 47 -3.49 -3.65 -4.75
CA ALA A 47 -3.34 -3.27 -6.16
C ALA A 47 -2.18 -2.29 -6.39
N TYR A 48 -1.91 -1.37 -5.47
CA TYR A 48 -0.83 -0.37 -5.58
C TYR A 48 0.56 -1.00 -5.42
N PHE A 49 0.70 -1.96 -4.51
CA PHE A 49 1.98 -2.64 -4.26
C PHE A 49 2.16 -3.94 -5.07
N PHE A 50 1.08 -4.60 -5.47
CA PHE A 50 1.13 -5.91 -6.14
C PHE A 50 0.32 -5.97 -7.46
N GLY A 51 -0.38 -4.92 -7.88
CA GLY A 51 -1.24 -4.92 -9.07
C GLY A 51 -0.56 -4.48 -10.37
N ALA A 52 -1.06 -5.03 -11.48
CA ALA A 52 -0.74 -4.78 -12.91
C ALA A 52 0.71 -4.92 -13.40
N GLY A 53 1.64 -5.39 -12.56
CA GLY A 53 2.97 -5.77 -13.01
C GLY A 53 3.90 -5.86 -11.82
N ALA A 54 4.03 -7.04 -11.21
CA ALA A 54 4.98 -7.30 -10.15
C ALA A 54 6.44 -7.23 -10.68
N GLU A 55 6.83 -6.13 -11.34
CA GLU A 55 8.21 -5.69 -11.38
C GLU A 55 8.55 -5.26 -9.95
N LYS A 56 9.22 -6.18 -9.25
CA LYS A 56 9.98 -5.87 -8.05
C LYS A 56 10.74 -4.56 -8.31
N PRO A 57 10.59 -3.50 -7.51
CA PRO A 57 11.49 -2.36 -7.65
C PRO A 57 12.93 -2.89 -7.55
N ALA A 58 13.73 -2.61 -8.58
CA ALA A 58 15.07 -3.17 -8.83
C ALA A 58 16.16 -2.75 -7.80
N GLY A 59 15.75 -2.40 -6.58
CA GLY A 59 16.63 -1.90 -5.52
C GLY A 59 16.35 -2.47 -4.13
N TYR A 60 15.51 -3.49 -3.97
CA TYR A 60 15.30 -4.10 -2.66
C TYR A 60 16.52 -4.96 -2.26
N VAL A 61 17.42 -4.37 -1.46
CA VAL A 61 18.48 -5.09 -0.76
C VAL A 61 17.93 -5.47 0.62
N PRO A 62 17.71 -6.76 0.93
CA PRO A 62 17.26 -7.16 2.26
C PRO A 62 18.35 -6.82 3.30
N PRO A 63 18.01 -6.16 4.43
CA PRO A 63 18.94 -6.06 5.53
C PRO A 63 19.13 -7.45 6.14
N LYS A 64 20.36 -7.96 6.11
CA LYS A 64 20.78 -9.08 6.96
C LYS A 64 20.66 -8.63 8.40
N HIS A 65 19.74 -9.21 9.17
CA HIS A 65 19.93 -9.57 10.58
C HIS A 65 18.80 -10.49 11.05
#